data_AF-A0A814CNA7-F1
#
_entry.id   AF-A0A814CNA7-F1
#
_cell.length_a   1.000
_cell.length_b   1.000
_cell.length_c   1.000
_cell.angle_alpha   90.00
_cell.angle_beta   90.00
_cell.angle_gamma   90.00
#
_symmetry.space_group_name_H-M   'P 1'
#
loop_
_entity.id
_entity.type
_entity.pdbx_description
1 polymer ?
#
loop_
_entity_poly.entity_id
_entity_poly.type
_entity_poly.pdbx_seq_one_letter_code
_entity_poly.pdbx_strand_id
1 'polypeptide(L)'
;MYKLAATNGYVWNYVIYTGEQDSTAGVGHAQTVVMKLLDGLDGCYRTVVADNFFTSISLAECLLEHDTYLIGTLRTNRVGSGGRVLEENLSRGEQCRICGVPAKYSYFGVISCNPCKMFFKRNANAGQVAFVCNFDGQCEININNRHICSACRLAKCFKCGMSTDKFRTSRNILAKVQAQRQLEWSDH
;
A
#
# COMPACT_ATOMS: atom_id res chain seq x y z
N MET A 1 -9.76 27.43 -4.17
CA MET A 1 -8.37 27.88 -4.35
C MET A 1 -7.44 26.79 -3.84
N TYR A 2 -6.46 26.40 -4.65
CA TYR A 2 -5.38 25.48 -4.33
C TYR A 2 -4.09 26.25 -4.14
N LYS A 3 -3.20 25.79 -3.26
CA LYS A 3 -1.93 26.46 -2.97
C LYS A 3 -0.82 25.45 -2.73
N LEU A 4 0.38 25.81 -3.16
CA LEU A 4 1.63 25.14 -2.81
C LEU A 4 2.43 26.07 -1.90
N ALA A 5 2.85 25.58 -0.75
CA ALA A 5 3.66 26.33 0.20
C ALA A 5 4.83 25.50 0.71
N ALA A 6 5.95 26.16 0.99
CA ALA A 6 7.06 25.57 1.71
C ALA A 6 6.74 25.41 3.21
N THR A 7 7.54 24.60 3.89
CA THR A 7 7.42 24.33 5.33
C THR A 7 7.62 25.57 6.21
N ASN A 8 8.30 26.59 5.69
CA ASN A 8 8.47 27.89 6.35
C ASN A 8 7.27 28.84 6.13
N GLY A 9 6.21 28.39 5.45
CA GLY A 9 5.00 29.16 5.17
C GLY A 9 5.03 30.00 3.89
N TYR A 10 6.15 30.02 3.16
CA TYR A 10 6.23 30.74 1.88
C TYR A 10 5.32 30.09 0.83
N VAL A 11 4.45 30.86 0.19
CA VAL A 11 3.55 30.38 -0.87
C VAL A 11 4.27 30.47 -2.21
N TRP A 12 4.51 29.33 -2.84
CA TRP A 12 5.19 29.26 -4.15
C TRP A 12 4.23 29.53 -5.30
N ASN A 13 3.06 28.89 -5.27
CA ASN A 13 2.10 28.97 -6.36
C ASN A 13 0.68 28.75 -5.83
N TYR A 14 -0.31 29.25 -6.57
CA TYR A 14 -1.72 29.03 -6.28
C TYR A 14 -2.55 28.96 -7.56
N VAL A 15 -3.61 28.17 -7.51
CA VAL A 15 -4.58 28.02 -8.59
C VAL A 15 -5.97 28.33 -8.05
N ILE A 16 -6.67 29.26 -8.70
CA ILE A 16 -8.07 29.57 -8.35
C ILE A 16 -8.96 28.60 -9.12
N TYR A 17 -9.72 27.79 -8.40
CA TYR A 17 -10.73 26.92 -8.98
C TYR A 17 -12.02 27.71 -9.19
N THR A 18 -12.50 27.79 -10.43
CA THR A 18 -13.69 28.57 -10.80
C THR A 18 -14.91 27.72 -11.15
N GLY A 19 -14.81 26.39 -11.09
CA GLY A 19 -15.92 25.47 -11.32
C GLY A 19 -15.72 24.57 -12.55
N GLU A 20 -16.83 24.02 -13.07
CA GLU A 20 -16.82 22.99 -14.13
C GLU A 20 -16.30 23.47 -15.49
N GLN A 21 -16.27 24.79 -15.72
CA GLN A 21 -15.70 25.40 -16.93
C GLN A 21 -14.19 25.65 -16.83
N ASP A 22 -13.57 25.31 -15.70
CA ASP A 22 -12.13 25.50 -15.48
C ASP A 22 -11.33 24.48 -16.30
N SER A 23 -10.23 24.92 -16.91
CA SER A 23 -9.24 24.05 -17.59
C SER A 23 -8.70 22.90 -16.71
N THR A 24 -8.86 23.00 -15.39
CA THR A 24 -8.47 21.96 -14.44
C THR A 24 -9.60 20.97 -14.15
N ALA A 25 -10.86 21.25 -14.50
CA ALA A 25 -12.01 20.42 -14.15
C ALA A 25 -12.04 19.07 -14.92
N GLY A 26 -12.64 18.04 -14.31
CA GLY A 26 -12.84 16.72 -14.94
C GLY A 26 -11.97 15.59 -14.38
N VAL A 27 -11.89 14.47 -15.12
CA VAL A 27 -11.09 13.29 -14.74
C VAL A 27 -9.61 13.67 -14.69
N GLY A 28 -8.93 13.38 -13.59
CA GLY A 28 -7.54 13.77 -13.39
C GLY A 28 -7.34 15.18 -12.83
N HIS A 29 -8.40 15.90 -12.46
CA HIS A 29 -8.35 17.24 -11.86
C HIS A 29 -7.24 17.42 -10.81
N ALA A 30 -7.16 16.48 -9.86
CA ALA A 30 -6.13 16.51 -8.81
C ALA A 30 -4.70 16.49 -9.36
N GLN A 31 -4.44 15.67 -10.37
CA GLN A 31 -3.12 15.59 -11.00
C GLN A 31 -2.80 16.86 -11.78
N THR A 32 -3.76 17.37 -12.56
CA THR A 32 -3.61 18.63 -13.30
C THR A 32 -3.30 19.80 -12.37
N VAL A 33 -4.01 19.89 -11.23
CA VAL A 33 -3.77 20.94 -10.23
C VAL A 33 -2.37 20.81 -9.63
N VAL A 34 -1.95 19.60 -9.26
CA VAL A 34 -0.62 19.38 -8.64
C VAL A 34 0.50 19.73 -9.62
N MET A 35 0.42 19.28 -10.88
CA MET A 35 1.43 19.60 -11.89
C MET A 35 1.50 21.11 -12.16
N LYS A 36 0.35 21.80 -12.25
CA LYS A 36 0.34 23.27 -12.40
C LYS A 36 0.96 24.00 -11.22
N LEU A 37 0.74 23.50 -10.00
CA LEU A 37 1.33 24.11 -8.79
C LEU A 37 2.84 23.90 -8.73
N LEU A 38 3.35 22.81 -9.30
CA LEU A 38 4.77 22.43 -9.31
C LEU A 38 5.55 22.93 -10.53
N ASP A 39 4.90 23.66 -11.45
CA ASP A 39 5.54 24.19 -12.65
C ASP A 39 6.81 24.98 -12.29
N GLY A 40 7.95 24.59 -12.87
CA GLY A 40 9.27 25.17 -12.59
C GLY A 40 9.93 24.71 -11.29
N LEU A 41 9.35 23.73 -10.57
CA LEU A 41 9.90 23.13 -9.35
C LEU A 41 10.15 21.61 -9.48
N ASP A 42 9.83 21.01 -10.63
CA ASP A 42 10.11 19.60 -10.95
C ASP A 42 11.60 19.36 -11.26
N GLY A 43 12.01 18.09 -11.32
CA GLY A 43 13.41 17.72 -11.61
C GLY A 43 14.42 17.92 -10.46
N CYS A 44 13.95 18.31 -9.27
CA CYS A 44 14.80 18.66 -8.12
C CYS A 44 14.73 17.65 -6.96
N TYR A 45 14.24 16.43 -7.17
CA TYR A 45 14.06 15.39 -6.12
C TYR A 45 13.26 15.86 -4.89
N ARG A 46 12.34 16.82 -5.10
CA ARG A 46 11.56 17.42 -4.01
C ARG A 46 10.49 16.47 -3.51
N THR A 47 10.13 16.63 -2.24
CA THR A 47 9.01 15.90 -1.64
C THR A 47 7.81 16.82 -1.49
N VAL A 48 6.71 16.46 -2.14
CA VAL A 48 5.42 17.14 -2.04
C VAL A 48 4.56 16.40 -1.03
N VAL A 49 4.18 17.10 0.04
CA VAL A 49 3.23 16.56 1.04
C VAL A 49 1.85 17.08 0.69
N ALA A 50 0.89 16.17 0.46
CA ALA A 50 -0.44 16.51 0.01
C ALA A 50 -1.54 15.77 0.78
N ASP A 51 -2.70 16.42 0.89
CA ASP A 51 -3.89 15.82 1.48
C ASP A 51 -4.47 14.69 0.62
N ASN A 52 -5.31 13.86 1.26
CA ASN A 52 -6.06 12.77 0.63
C ASN A 52 -6.75 13.13 -0.70
N PHE A 53 -7.17 14.39 -0.86
CA PHE A 53 -7.84 14.84 -2.08
C PHE A 53 -6.92 14.72 -3.30
N PHE A 54 -5.64 15.09 -3.16
CA PHE A 54 -4.68 15.12 -4.24
C PHE A 54 -3.96 13.78 -4.44
N THR A 55 -3.92 12.91 -3.43
CA THR A 55 -3.14 11.66 -3.47
C THR A 55 -3.77 10.56 -4.33
N SER A 56 -3.08 10.09 -5.36
CA SER A 56 -3.43 8.88 -6.10
C SER A 56 -2.16 8.12 -6.51
N ILE A 57 -2.30 6.82 -6.84
CA ILE A 57 -1.17 6.03 -7.33
C ILE A 57 -0.66 6.58 -8.66
N SER A 58 -1.55 6.89 -9.59
CA SER A 58 -1.19 7.46 -10.90
C SER A 58 -0.47 8.81 -10.78
N LEU A 59 -0.88 9.67 -9.82
CA LEU A 59 -0.15 10.91 -9.56
C LEU A 59 1.24 10.63 -8.97
N ALA A 60 1.35 9.67 -8.05
CA ALA A 60 2.65 9.32 -7.48
C ALA A 60 3.62 8.77 -8.54
N GLU A 61 3.14 7.94 -9.48
CA GLU A 61 3.92 7.45 -10.62
C GLU A 61 4.35 8.60 -11.54
N CYS A 62 3.42 9.49 -11.91
CA CYS A 62 3.72 10.66 -12.73
C CYS A 62 4.76 11.59 -12.08
N LEU A 63 4.65 11.85 -10.77
CA LEU A 63 5.63 12.68 -10.07
C LEU A 63 7.01 12.01 -9.98
N LEU A 64 7.05 10.68 -9.83
CA LEU A 64 8.32 9.94 -9.83
C LEU A 64 9.03 10.01 -11.19
N GLU A 65 8.30 10.04 -12.30
CA GLU A 65 8.87 10.27 -13.64
C GLU A 65 9.48 11.68 -13.78
N HIS A 66 9.03 12.63 -12.96
CA HIS A 66 9.52 14.02 -12.90
C HIS A 66 10.44 14.27 -11.69
N ASP A 67 11.10 13.22 -11.19
CA ASP A 67 12.02 13.28 -10.04
C ASP A 67 11.40 14.03 -8.85
N THR A 68 10.13 13.74 -8.53
CA THR A 68 9.38 14.36 -7.45
C THR A 68 8.65 13.29 -6.64
N TYR A 69 8.77 13.34 -5.32
CA TYR A 69 8.13 12.38 -4.43
C TYR A 69 6.80 12.90 -3.92
N LEU A 70 5.77 12.05 -3.89
CA LEU A 70 4.49 12.36 -3.26
C LEU A 70 4.35 11.65 -1.92
N ILE A 71 4.05 12.42 -0.87
CA ILE A 71 3.69 11.91 0.44
C ILE A 71 2.28 12.36 0.79
N GLY A 72 1.45 11.43 1.24
CA GLY A 72 0.14 11.72 1.76
C GLY A 72 -0.58 10.45 2.19
N THR A 73 -1.79 10.60 2.70
CA THR A 73 -2.65 9.49 3.08
C THR A 73 -3.44 9.01 1.85
N LEU A 74 -3.69 7.70 1.72
CA LEU A 74 -4.45 7.14 0.60
C LEU A 74 -5.81 6.63 1.09
N ARG A 75 -6.90 7.03 0.42
CA ARG A 75 -8.25 6.57 0.74
C ARG A 75 -8.46 5.15 0.18
N THR A 76 -8.96 4.25 1.03
CA THR A 76 -9.10 2.81 0.72
C THR A 76 -10.08 2.49 -0.41
N ASN A 77 -10.98 3.42 -0.76
CA ASN A 77 -12.06 3.20 -1.72
C ASN A 77 -11.82 3.86 -3.10
N ARG A 78 -10.60 4.34 -3.41
CA ARG A 78 -10.29 4.90 -4.75
C ARG A 78 -9.99 3.77 -5.74
N VAL A 79 -10.67 3.78 -6.89
CA VAL A 79 -10.33 2.96 -8.07
C VAL A 79 -8.87 3.24 -8.44
N GLY A 80 -8.05 2.20 -8.58
CA GLY A 80 -6.61 2.32 -8.81
C GLY A 80 -5.73 2.24 -7.56
N SER A 81 -6.30 2.24 -6.35
CA SER A 81 -5.56 1.93 -5.10
C SER A 81 -5.38 0.42 -4.93
N GLY A 82 -4.77 -0.25 -5.90
CA GLY A 82 -4.52 -1.71 -5.91
C GLY A 82 -3.47 -2.19 -4.90
N GLY A 83 -3.34 -1.54 -3.75
CA GLY A 83 -2.19 -1.72 -2.89
C GLY A 83 -2.41 -1.31 -1.44
N ARG A 84 -3.41 -1.89 -0.75
CA ARG A 84 -3.23 -2.14 0.69
C ARG A 84 -4.06 -3.24 1.32
N VAL A 85 -5.21 -3.62 0.74
CA VAL A 85 -5.83 -4.94 0.88
C VAL A 85 -6.74 -5.10 -0.34
N LEU A 86 -6.36 -5.90 -1.33
CA LEU A 86 -7.30 -6.30 -2.38
C LEU A 86 -8.28 -7.28 -1.72
N GLU A 87 -9.30 -6.73 -1.06
CA GLU A 87 -10.48 -7.48 -0.64
C GLU A 87 -11.35 -7.67 -1.89
N GLU A 88 -10.89 -8.50 -2.83
CA GLU A 88 -11.72 -8.88 -3.98
C GLU A 88 -12.90 -9.69 -3.45
N ASN A 89 -14.12 -9.20 -3.70
CA ASN A 89 -15.33 -9.92 -3.31
C ASN A 89 -15.37 -11.24 -4.07
N LEU A 90 -15.43 -12.35 -3.33
CA LEU A 90 -15.52 -13.69 -3.92
C LEU A 90 -16.97 -14.00 -4.28
N SER A 91 -17.16 -14.92 -5.23
CA SER A 91 -18.47 -15.51 -5.51
C SER A 91 -18.99 -16.26 -4.27
N ARG A 92 -20.32 -16.37 -4.15
CA ARG A 92 -20.97 -16.96 -2.97
C ARG A 92 -20.60 -18.44 -2.86
N GLY A 93 -19.89 -18.81 -1.80
CA GLY A 93 -19.56 -20.21 -1.48
C GLY A 93 -18.07 -20.55 -1.44
N GLU A 94 -17.18 -19.60 -1.76
CA GLU A 94 -15.74 -19.87 -1.70
C GLU A 94 -15.23 -20.09 -0.26
N GLN A 95 -14.33 -21.06 -0.11
CA GLN A 95 -13.82 -21.51 1.18
C GLN A 95 -12.37 -21.07 1.38
N CYS A 96 -12.06 -20.68 2.61
CA CYS A 96 -10.71 -20.36 3.07
C CYS A 96 -9.77 -21.53 2.80
N ARG A 97 -8.76 -21.33 1.94
CA ARG A 97 -7.80 -22.39 1.57
C ARG A 97 -6.96 -22.92 2.73
N ILE A 98 -6.96 -22.21 3.86
CA ILE A 98 -6.19 -22.56 5.05
C ILE A 98 -7.00 -23.50 5.97
N CYS A 99 -8.24 -23.15 6.30
CA CYS A 99 -9.03 -23.88 7.31
C CYS A 99 -10.47 -24.25 6.89
N GLY A 100 -10.83 -24.04 5.63
CA GLY A 100 -12.08 -24.53 5.02
C GLY A 100 -13.36 -23.72 5.33
N VAL A 101 -13.33 -22.77 6.27
CA VAL A 101 -14.50 -21.91 6.53
C VAL A 101 -14.83 -21.00 5.35
N PRO A 102 -16.11 -20.66 5.13
CA PRO A 102 -16.51 -19.67 4.13
C PRO A 102 -15.68 -18.39 4.24
N ALA A 103 -15.15 -17.94 3.10
CA ALA A 103 -14.39 -16.72 2.98
C ALA A 103 -15.17 -15.73 2.11
N LYS A 104 -15.17 -14.46 2.52
CA LYS A 104 -15.82 -13.40 1.77
C LYS A 104 -14.87 -12.73 0.77
N TYR A 105 -13.57 -12.80 1.04
CA TYR A 105 -12.53 -12.07 0.33
C TYR A 105 -11.26 -12.89 0.18
N SER A 106 -10.42 -12.51 -0.79
CA SER A 106 -9.01 -12.89 -0.80
C SER A 106 -8.19 -11.97 0.13
N TYR A 107 -7.21 -12.53 0.83
CA TYR A 107 -6.24 -11.77 1.63
C TYR A 107 -4.85 -12.29 1.36
N PHE A 108 -3.88 -11.37 1.23
CA PHE A 108 -2.48 -11.70 0.94
C PHE A 108 -2.30 -12.59 -0.31
N GLY A 109 -3.19 -12.44 -1.30
CA GLY A 109 -3.18 -13.19 -2.56
C GLY A 109 -3.88 -14.56 -2.51
N VAL A 110 -4.56 -14.91 -1.40
CA VAL A 110 -5.23 -16.21 -1.25
C VAL A 110 -6.62 -16.04 -0.61
N ILE A 111 -7.61 -16.77 -1.12
CA ILE A 111 -8.95 -16.90 -0.51
C ILE A 111 -8.81 -17.36 0.94
N SER A 112 -9.20 -16.49 1.87
CA SER A 112 -9.00 -16.78 3.29
C SER A 112 -9.99 -16.07 4.19
N CYS A 113 -10.27 -16.68 5.34
CA CYS A 113 -11.12 -16.08 6.36
C CYS A 113 -10.35 -15.04 7.19
N ASN A 114 -11.08 -14.12 7.83
CA ASN A 114 -10.52 -13.10 8.71
C ASN A 114 -9.58 -13.65 9.81
N PRO A 115 -9.90 -14.76 10.51
CA PRO A 115 -8.97 -15.34 11.47
C PRO A 115 -7.62 -15.77 10.86
N CYS A 116 -7.60 -16.29 9.62
CA CYS A 116 -6.36 -16.66 8.94
C CYS A 116 -5.61 -15.45 8.39
N LYS A 117 -6.31 -14.43 7.89
CA LYS A 117 -5.74 -13.12 7.56
C LYS A 117 -4.95 -12.54 8.74
N MET A 118 -5.60 -12.46 9.91
CA MET A 118 -5.01 -11.84 11.10
C MET A 118 -3.85 -12.67 11.65
N PHE A 119 -3.97 -14.00 11.64
CA PHE A 119 -2.89 -14.90 12.02
C PHE A 119 -1.67 -14.71 11.11
N PHE A 120 -1.85 -14.72 9.79
CA PHE A 120 -0.76 -14.53 8.84
C PHE A 120 -0.10 -13.16 9.00
N LYS A 121 -0.89 -12.08 9.11
CA LYS A 121 -0.37 -10.72 9.29
C LYS A 121 0.56 -10.59 10.51
N ARG A 122 0.25 -11.26 11.61
CA ARG A 122 1.04 -11.21 12.86
C ARG A 122 2.34 -12.02 12.74
N ASN A 123 2.30 -13.13 12.00
CA ASN A 123 3.33 -14.16 12.07
C ASN A 123 4.21 -14.25 10.81
N ALA A 124 3.81 -13.67 9.68
CA ALA A 124 4.52 -13.79 8.42
C ALA A 124 5.97 -13.28 8.46
N ASN A 125 6.24 -12.22 9.23
CA ASN A 125 7.59 -11.65 9.33
C ASN A 125 8.48 -12.38 10.35
N ALA A 126 7.88 -13.09 11.31
CA ALA A 126 8.63 -13.92 12.26
C ALA A 126 9.14 -15.22 11.62
N GLY A 127 8.59 -15.57 10.45
CA GLY A 127 8.97 -16.77 9.71
C GLY A 127 8.47 -18.07 10.35
N GLN A 128 8.69 -19.19 9.66
CA GLN A 128 8.32 -20.53 10.17
C GLN A 128 9.15 -20.94 11.41
N VAL A 129 10.35 -20.38 11.56
CA VAL A 129 11.27 -20.67 12.67
C VAL A 129 10.76 -20.20 14.05
N ALA A 130 9.78 -19.30 14.08
CA ALA A 130 9.19 -18.81 15.33
C ALA A 130 8.23 -19.82 15.99
N PHE A 131 7.82 -20.88 15.29
CA PHE A 131 6.87 -21.86 15.79
C PHE A 131 7.40 -23.28 15.63
N VAL A 132 7.38 -24.03 16.73
CA VAL A 132 7.71 -25.46 16.73
C VAL A 132 6.40 -26.25 16.66
N CYS A 133 6.38 -27.29 15.81
CA CYS A 133 5.30 -28.25 15.80
C CYS A 133 5.53 -29.29 16.91
N ASN A 134 4.49 -29.57 17.71
CA ASN A 134 4.55 -30.61 18.75
C ASN A 134 4.17 -32.01 18.22
N PHE A 135 4.08 -32.17 16.91
CA PHE A 135 3.73 -33.40 16.19
C PHE A 135 4.72 -33.56 15.02
N ASP A 136 4.33 -34.27 13.94
CA ASP A 136 5.23 -34.58 12.82
C ASP A 136 5.38 -33.46 11.76
N GLY A 137 4.98 -32.23 12.07
CA GLY A 137 5.04 -31.11 11.12
C GLY A 137 4.04 -31.20 9.95
N GLN A 138 3.13 -32.16 9.98
CA GLN A 138 2.13 -32.41 8.92
C GLN A 138 0.68 -32.28 9.42
N CYS A 139 0.43 -31.47 10.45
CA CYS A 139 -0.92 -31.30 10.99
C CYS A 139 -1.89 -30.79 9.92
N GLU A 140 -2.98 -31.50 9.71
CA GLU A 140 -4.08 -31.01 8.89
C GLU A 140 -4.75 -29.82 9.58
N ILE A 141 -4.96 -28.72 8.85
CA ILE A 141 -5.55 -27.49 9.38
C ILE A 141 -6.99 -27.33 8.90
N ASN A 142 -7.93 -27.31 9.84
CA ASN A 142 -9.36 -27.10 9.67
C ASN A 142 -9.91 -26.12 10.72
N ILE A 143 -11.21 -25.84 10.71
CA ILE A 143 -11.84 -24.88 11.64
C ILE A 143 -11.65 -25.26 13.12
N ASN A 144 -11.68 -26.56 13.43
CA ASN A 144 -11.65 -27.08 14.78
C ASN A 144 -10.24 -27.11 15.36
N ASN A 145 -9.20 -27.30 14.54
CA ASN A 145 -7.83 -27.51 15.03
C ASN A 145 -6.83 -26.42 14.60
N ARG A 146 -7.24 -25.39 13.84
CA ARG A 146 -6.35 -24.28 13.39
C ARG A 146 -5.68 -23.48 14.52
N HIS A 147 -6.07 -23.67 15.77
CA HIS A 147 -5.45 -23.03 16.92
C HIS A 147 -4.42 -23.94 17.63
N ILE A 148 -4.43 -25.24 17.34
CA ILE A 148 -3.60 -26.24 18.01
C ILE A 148 -2.14 -26.15 17.52
N CYS A 149 -1.92 -26.01 16.21
CA CYS A 149 -0.57 -25.95 15.66
C CYS A 149 -0.33 -24.70 14.81
N SER A 150 0.26 -23.67 15.44
CA SER A 150 0.67 -22.44 14.76
C SER A 150 1.73 -22.68 13.69
N ALA A 151 2.67 -23.62 13.90
CA ALA A 151 3.71 -23.96 12.94
C ALA A 151 3.13 -24.47 11.61
N CYS A 152 2.32 -25.53 11.66
CA CYS A 152 1.69 -26.10 10.47
C CYS A 152 0.68 -25.15 9.83
N ARG A 153 -0.02 -24.33 10.63
CA ARG A 153 -0.91 -23.30 10.09
C ARG A 153 -0.16 -22.24 9.29
N LEU A 154 0.96 -21.73 9.81
CA LEU A 154 1.78 -20.75 9.12
C LEU A 154 2.43 -21.36 7.87
N ALA A 155 2.90 -22.60 7.96
CA ALA A 155 3.41 -23.34 6.80
C ALA A 155 2.35 -23.50 5.70
N LYS A 156 1.11 -23.84 6.06
CA LYS A 156 0.00 -23.93 5.10
C LYS A 156 -0.33 -22.59 4.46
N CYS A 157 -0.28 -21.48 5.22
CA CYS A 157 -0.45 -20.14 4.66
C CYS A 157 0.54 -19.86 3.52
N PHE A 158 1.83 -20.08 3.75
CA PHE A 158 2.86 -19.90 2.72
C PHE A 158 2.72 -20.90 1.57
N LYS A 159 2.46 -22.17 1.87
CA LYS A 159 2.24 -23.22 0.86
C LYS A 159 1.07 -22.90 -0.08
N CYS A 160 0.02 -22.27 0.43
CA CYS A 160 -1.12 -21.81 -0.39
C CYS A 160 -0.85 -20.50 -1.15
N GLY A 161 0.34 -19.89 -0.99
CA GLY A 161 0.75 -18.70 -1.73
C GLY A 161 0.51 -17.36 -1.02
N MET A 162 0.21 -17.36 0.29
CA MET A 162 0.10 -16.10 1.04
C MET A 162 1.48 -15.42 1.09
N SER A 163 1.54 -14.14 0.69
CA SER A 163 2.79 -13.37 0.68
C SER A 163 2.56 -11.96 1.19
N THR A 164 3.51 -11.46 1.99
CA THR A 164 3.58 -10.04 2.38
C THR A 164 4.32 -9.19 1.34
N ASP A 165 5.12 -9.81 0.47
CA ASP A 165 6.00 -9.12 -0.48
C ASP A 165 5.27 -8.63 -1.72
N LYS A 166 4.21 -9.33 -2.16
CA LYS A 166 3.31 -8.86 -3.22
C LYS A 166 2.62 -7.52 -2.91
N PHE A 167 2.83 -6.97 -1.71
CA PHE A 167 2.24 -5.73 -1.21
C PHE A 167 3.29 -4.76 -0.62
N ARG A 168 4.60 -5.02 -0.83
CA ARG A 168 5.72 -4.28 -0.22
C ARG A 168 6.37 -3.20 -1.08
N THR A 169 5.87 -2.93 -2.29
CA THR A 169 6.49 -1.99 -3.25
C THR A 169 6.80 -0.61 -2.63
N SER A 170 6.03 -0.13 -1.66
CA SER A 170 6.23 1.18 -1.01
C SER A 170 7.41 1.25 -0.02
N ARG A 171 7.85 0.14 0.58
CA ARG A 171 8.95 0.17 1.58
C ARG A 171 10.34 0.30 0.95
N ASN A 172 10.52 -0.24 -0.26
CA ASN A 172 11.77 -0.13 -1.00
C ASN A 172 12.03 1.30 -1.49
N ILE A 173 10.98 2.09 -1.72
CA ILE A 173 11.10 3.51 -2.10
C ILE A 173 11.59 4.34 -0.91
N LEU A 174 11.02 4.14 0.29
CA LEU A 174 11.47 4.84 1.50
C LEU A 174 12.92 4.51 1.89
N ALA A 175 13.33 3.24 1.72
CA ALA A 175 14.71 2.83 1.97
C ALA A 175 15.69 3.46 0.96
N LYS A 176 15.30 3.58 -0.32
CA LYS A 176 16.10 4.29 -1.33
C LYS A 176 16.22 5.79 -1.03
N VAL A 177 15.13 6.44 -0.66
CA VAL A 177 15.11 7.87 -0.27
C VAL A 177 15.99 8.12 0.97
N GLN A 178 15.96 7.23 1.96
CA GLN A 178 16.80 7.35 3.16
C GLN A 178 18.28 7.11 2.86
N ALA A 179 18.61 6.17 1.98
CA ALA A 179 19.98 5.89 1.57
C ALA A 179 20.61 7.04 0.76
N GLN A 180 19.84 7.73 -0.10
CA GLN A 180 20.35 8.89 -0.85
C GLN A 180 20.53 10.14 0.03
N ARG A 181 19.67 10.34 1.05
CA ARG A 181 19.80 11.44 2.00
C ARG A 181 21.08 11.36 2.85
N GLN A 182 21.66 10.16 3.00
CA GLN A 182 22.94 9.95 3.67
C GLN A 182 24.14 10.24 2.75
N LEU A 183 23.98 10.12 1.43
CA LEU A 183 25.02 10.46 0.45
C LEU A 183 25.15 11.98 0.27
N GLU A 184 24.04 12.73 0.32
CA GLU A 184 24.06 14.20 0.20
C GLU A 184 24.63 14.93 1.42
N TRP A 185 24.65 14.30 2.61
CA TRP A 185 25.24 14.87 3.83
C TRP A 185 26.75 14.64 3.96
N SER A 186 27.36 13.83 3.08
CA SER A 186 28.82 13.60 3.07
C SER A 186 29.59 14.51 2.10
N ASP A 187 28.89 15.29 1.28
CA ASP A 187 29.46 16.21 0.29
C ASP A 187 29.40 17.70 0.72
N HIS A 188 29.19 17.96 2.02
CA HIS A 188 29.25 19.29 2.64
C HIS A 188 30.17 19.33 3.86
#